data_AF-A0A0Q4BFN1-F1
#
_entry.id   AF-A0A0Q4BFN1-F1
#
_cell.length_a   1.000
_cell.length_b   1.000
_cell.length_c   1.000
_cell.angle_alpha   90.00
_cell.angle_beta   90.00
_cell.angle_gamma   90.00
#
_symmetry.space_group_name_H-M   'P 1'
#
loop_
_entity.id
_entity.type
_entity.pdbx_description
1 polymer ?
#
loop_
_entity_poly.entity_id
_entity_poly.type
_entity_poly.pdbx_seq_one_letter_code
_entity_poly.pdbx_strand_id
1 'polypeptide(L)'
;MKALVFGAGAVGSVLAAMLSPGHEVDVAARGERLFRIADEGITVHGAVEMKARVGTRPRGRYDMVFIATKAYDVATAAEEVEGFVGADTLVVSPQNGLRHMDILVERFGDRVVLAPTTMGATMAGPSTVRLASAGTTVVGSPPGGRNGRPRWRRH
;
A
#
# COMPACT_ATOMS: atom_id res chain seq x y z
N MET A 1 11.59 -4.03 -9.06
CA MET A 1 11.46 -3.76 -7.61
C MET A 1 10.42 -4.70 -7.03
N LYS A 2 10.62 -5.10 -5.78
CA LYS A 2 9.72 -5.93 -5.01
C LYS A 2 8.90 -5.06 -4.05
N ALA A 3 7.58 -5.13 -4.17
CA ALA A 3 6.65 -4.34 -3.37
C ALA A 3 5.74 -5.24 -2.53
N LEU A 4 5.54 -4.87 -1.26
CA LEU A 4 4.53 -5.46 -0.39
C LEU A 4 3.39 -4.49 -0.22
N VAL A 5 2.16 -4.89 -0.52
CA VAL A 5 0.96 -4.15 -0.11
C VAL A 5 0.33 -4.81 1.10
N PHE A 6 0.56 -4.22 2.26
CA PHE A 6 0.03 -4.67 3.54
C PHE A 6 -1.35 -4.08 3.78
N GLY A 7 -2.38 -4.94 3.72
CA GLY A 7 -3.77 -4.51 3.73
C GLY A 7 -4.34 -4.42 2.32
N ALA A 8 -4.72 -5.58 1.75
CA ALA A 8 -5.38 -5.63 0.45
C ALA A 8 -6.87 -5.22 0.51
N GLY A 9 -7.22 -4.13 1.19
CA GLY A 9 -8.58 -3.56 1.11
C GLY A 9 -8.86 -2.94 -0.27
N ALA A 10 -9.90 -2.12 -0.39
CA ALA A 10 -10.25 -1.53 -1.70
C ALA A 10 -9.07 -0.75 -2.33
N VAL A 11 -8.49 0.21 -1.60
CA VAL A 11 -7.35 1.01 -2.07
C VAL A 11 -6.10 0.15 -2.26
N GLY A 12 -5.76 -0.70 -1.27
CA GLY A 12 -4.60 -1.58 -1.36
C GLY A 12 -4.66 -2.53 -2.56
N SER A 13 -5.83 -3.05 -2.89
CA SER A 13 -6.01 -3.90 -4.07
C SER A 13 -5.82 -3.14 -5.38
N VAL A 14 -6.32 -1.90 -5.48
CA VAL A 14 -6.07 -1.08 -6.67
C VAL A 14 -4.57 -0.77 -6.80
N LEU A 15 -3.90 -0.38 -5.71
CA LEU A 15 -2.45 -0.16 -5.69
C LEU A 15 -1.67 -1.40 -6.13
N ALA A 16 -1.99 -2.56 -5.55
CA ALA A 16 -1.32 -3.81 -5.91
C ALA A 16 -1.49 -4.14 -7.40
N ALA A 17 -2.70 -3.94 -7.94
CA ALA A 17 -2.98 -4.16 -9.35
C ALA A 17 -2.29 -3.14 -10.27
N MET A 18 -2.19 -1.86 -9.86
CA MET A 18 -1.50 -0.82 -10.64
C MET A 18 0.01 -1.02 -10.67
N LEU A 19 0.59 -1.56 -9.61
CA LEU A 19 2.02 -1.81 -9.50
C LEU A 19 2.47 -3.10 -10.21
N SER A 20 1.60 -4.11 -10.30
CA SER A 20 1.97 -5.44 -10.81
C SER A 20 2.54 -5.48 -12.24
N PRO A 21 2.18 -4.60 -13.19
CA PRO A 21 2.77 -4.65 -14.54
C PRO A 21 4.28 -4.33 -14.59
N GLY A 22 4.83 -3.65 -13.57
CA GLY A 22 6.24 -3.23 -13.53
C GLY A 22 7.03 -3.73 -12.33
N HIS A 23 6.38 -4.43 -11.40
CA HIS A 23 6.96 -4.80 -10.11
C HIS A 23 6.54 -6.21 -9.67
N GLU A 24 7.39 -6.88 -8.90
CA GLU A 24 7.02 -8.09 -8.19
C GLU A 24 6.21 -7.67 -6.96
N VAL A 25 4.90 -7.92 -6.99
CA VAL A 25 3.98 -7.47 -5.95
C VAL A 25 3.49 -8.65 -5.13
N ASP A 26 3.76 -8.61 -3.83
CA ASP A 26 3.08 -9.42 -2.83
C ASP A 26 2.01 -8.60 -2.12
N VAL A 27 0.95 -9.28 -1.68
CA VAL A 27 -0.09 -8.68 -0.83
C VAL A 27 -0.23 -9.45 0.47
N ALA A 28 -0.52 -8.72 1.54
CA ALA A 28 -0.98 -9.30 2.80
C ALA A 28 -2.45 -8.93 3.02
N ALA A 29 -3.26 -9.96 3.25
CA ALA A 29 -4.68 -9.87 3.58
C ALA A 29 -5.02 -10.94 4.61
N ARG A 30 -6.20 -10.87 5.21
CA ARG A 30 -6.66 -11.83 6.23
C ARG A 30 -7.87 -12.63 5.73
N GLY A 31 -8.02 -13.84 6.25
CA GLY A 31 -9.19 -14.69 6.04
C GLY A 31 -9.43 -15.09 4.58
N GLU A 32 -10.70 -15.27 4.24
CA GLU A 32 -11.16 -15.73 2.91
C GLU A 32 -10.60 -14.88 1.77
N ARG A 33 -10.41 -13.58 1.99
CA ARG A 33 -9.90 -12.68 0.97
C ARG A 33 -8.50 -13.06 0.49
N LEU A 34 -7.60 -13.46 1.39
CA LEU A 34 -6.25 -13.87 0.97
C LEU A 34 -6.31 -15.10 0.07
N PHE A 35 -7.18 -16.07 0.41
CA PHE A 35 -7.41 -17.27 -0.38
C PHE A 35 -7.95 -16.91 -1.77
N ARG A 36 -8.95 -16.04 -1.84
CA ARG A 36 -9.56 -15.60 -3.11
C ARG A 36 -8.58 -14.84 -3.99
N ILE A 37 -7.76 -13.97 -3.42
CA ILE A 37 -6.72 -13.28 -4.18
C ILE A 37 -5.65 -14.27 -4.70
N ALA A 38 -5.29 -15.28 -3.90
CA ALA A 38 -4.33 -16.29 -4.33
C ALA A 38 -4.87 -17.11 -5.52
N ASP A 39 -6.14 -17.51 -5.47
CA ASP A 39 -6.79 -18.35 -6.47
C ASP A 39 -7.19 -17.59 -7.75
N GLU A 40 -7.78 -16.40 -7.59
CA GLU A 40 -8.43 -15.68 -8.68
C GLU A 40 -7.63 -14.45 -9.16
N GLY A 41 -6.70 -13.96 -8.33
CA GLY A 41 -6.04 -12.66 -8.51
C GLY A 41 -6.87 -11.50 -7.96
N ILE A 42 -6.52 -10.28 -8.36
CA ILE A 42 -7.27 -9.07 -8.06
C ILE A 42 -7.95 -8.59 -9.34
N THR A 43 -9.24 -8.28 -9.26
CA THR A 43 -9.99 -7.63 -10.35
C THR A 43 -10.39 -6.22 -9.93
N VAL A 44 -10.06 -5.24 -10.76
CA VAL A 44 -10.45 -3.83 -10.62
C VAL A 44 -11.36 -3.49 -11.80
N HIS A 45 -12.50 -2.87 -11.53
CA HIS A 45 -13.42 -2.37 -12.56
C HIS A 45 -13.91 -0.96 -12.23
N GLY A 46 -14.49 -0.26 -13.21
CA GLY A 46 -15.03 1.08 -13.06
C GLY A 46 -14.23 2.11 -13.87
N ALA A 47 -13.56 3.04 -13.19
CA ALA A 47 -12.77 4.08 -13.87
C ALA A 47 -11.61 3.49 -14.70
N VAL A 48 -11.11 2.31 -14.31
CA VAL A 48 -10.13 1.52 -15.05
C VAL A 48 -10.47 0.04 -14.89
N GLU A 49 -10.33 -0.72 -15.97
CA GLU A 49 -10.50 -2.17 -16.00
C GLU A 49 -9.13 -2.85 -15.94
N MET A 50 -8.86 -3.62 -14.89
CA MET A 50 -7.58 -4.31 -14.69
C MET A 50 -7.76 -5.65 -13.98
N LYS A 51 -6.92 -6.62 -14.35
CA LYS A 51 -6.75 -7.86 -13.62
C LYS A 51 -5.28 -8.10 -13.32
N ALA A 52 -4.97 -8.41 -12.07
CA ALA A 52 -3.61 -8.59 -11.61
C ALA A 52 -3.43 -9.93 -10.89
N ARG A 53 -2.35 -10.63 -11.22
CA ARG A 53 -1.83 -11.73 -10.42
C ARG A 53 -0.74 -11.17 -9.51
N VAL A 54 -0.86 -11.46 -8.22
CA VAL A 54 0.06 -10.99 -7.17
C VAL A 54 0.41 -12.17 -6.27
N GLY A 55 1.59 -12.14 -5.65
CA GLY A 55 1.92 -13.12 -4.63
C GLY A 55 1.16 -12.86 -3.33
N THR A 56 0.92 -13.91 -2.56
CA THR A 56 0.10 -13.89 -1.33
C THR A 56 0.83 -14.49 -0.13
N ARG A 57 2.12 -14.77 -0.28
CA ARG A 57 3.00 -15.34 0.75
C ARG A 57 4.20 -14.42 0.93
N PRO A 58 4.00 -13.26 1.57
CA PRO A 58 5.06 -12.28 1.71
C PRO A 58 6.23 -12.86 2.48
N ARG A 59 7.45 -12.64 1.97
CA ARG A 59 8.69 -13.20 2.51
C ARG A 59 9.90 -12.34 2.16
N GLY A 60 10.87 -12.32 3.07
CA GLY A 60 12.11 -11.55 2.90
C GLY A 60 11.89 -10.05 2.99
N ARG A 61 12.87 -9.26 2.54
CA ARG A 61 12.78 -7.80 2.53
C ARG A 61 12.20 -7.29 1.20
N TYR A 62 11.61 -6.10 1.23
CA TYR A 62 11.00 -5.46 0.07
C TYR A 62 11.64 -4.09 -0.20
N ASP A 63 11.62 -3.64 -1.45
CA ASP A 63 12.06 -2.29 -1.80
C ASP A 63 11.02 -1.25 -1.32
N MET A 64 9.74 -1.63 -1.36
CA MET A 64 8.62 -0.79 -0.94
C MET A 64 7.62 -1.60 -0.11
N VAL A 65 7.18 -1.05 1.01
CA VAL A 65 6.11 -1.61 1.85
C VAL A 65 5.00 -0.58 1.99
N PHE A 66 3.86 -0.84 1.38
CA PHE A 66 2.66 -0.01 1.47
C PHE A 66 1.82 -0.45 2.67
N ILE A 67 1.54 0.45 3.61
CA ILE A 67 0.63 0.21 4.73
C ILE A 67 -0.75 0.76 4.38
N ALA A 68 -1.53 -0.04 3.65
CA ALA A 68 -2.84 0.31 3.11
C ALA A 68 -4.02 -0.21 3.96
N THR A 69 -3.78 -0.45 5.26
CA THR A 69 -4.81 -0.80 6.24
C THR A 69 -5.70 0.39 6.58
N LYS A 70 -6.71 0.18 7.43
CA LYS A 70 -7.50 1.27 7.99
C LYS A 70 -6.68 2.02 9.05
N ALA A 71 -6.95 3.30 9.26
CA ALA A 71 -6.15 4.16 10.15
C ALA A 71 -6.01 3.63 11.58
N TYR A 72 -7.04 2.95 12.11
CA TYR A 72 -7.02 2.36 13.44
C TYR A 72 -6.16 1.08 13.55
N ASP A 73 -5.78 0.46 12.43
CA ASP A 73 -4.94 -0.75 12.39
C ASP A 73 -3.47 -0.42 12.10
N VAL A 74 -3.09 0.86 11.95
CA VAL A 74 -1.73 1.21 11.49
C VAL A 74 -0.64 0.80 12.47
N ALA A 75 -0.86 0.95 13.79
CA ALA A 75 0.12 0.54 14.78
C ALA A 75 0.47 -0.94 14.68
N THR A 76 -0.55 -1.81 14.68
CA THR A 76 -0.39 -3.24 14.52
C THR A 76 0.21 -3.60 13.15
N ALA A 77 -0.21 -2.92 12.08
CA ALA A 77 0.36 -3.14 10.76
C ALA A 77 1.85 -2.77 10.70
N ALA A 78 2.25 -1.68 11.37
CA ALA A 78 3.64 -1.26 11.44
C ALA A 78 4.52 -2.29 12.17
N GLU A 79 3.99 -2.93 13.23
CA GLU A 79 4.66 -4.04 13.90
C GLU A 79 4.79 -5.26 12.99
N GLU A 80 3.69 -5.68 12.35
CA GLU A 80 3.65 -6.88 11.51
C GLU A 80 4.57 -6.77 10.28
N VAL A 81 4.79 -5.56 9.75
CA VAL A 81 5.65 -5.36 8.57
C VAL A 81 7.13 -5.17 8.88
N GLU A 82 7.51 -5.04 10.15
CA GLU A 82 8.90 -4.74 10.52
C GLU A 82 9.90 -5.79 9.99
N GLY A 83 9.50 -7.07 9.96
CA GLY A 83 10.27 -8.17 9.39
C GLY A 83 10.49 -8.10 7.87
N PHE A 84 9.74 -7.23 7.18
CA PHE A 84 9.82 -7.01 5.73
C PHE A 84 10.61 -5.75 5.33
N VAL A 85 10.96 -4.90 6.31
CA VAL A 85 11.63 -3.59 6.09
C VAL A 85 13.14 -3.72 6.27
N GLY A 86 13.92 -3.47 5.22
CA GLY A 86 15.38 -3.38 5.23
C GLY A 86 15.90 -1.95 5.35
N ALA A 87 17.22 -1.78 5.27
CA ALA A 87 17.87 -0.48 5.43
C ALA A 87 17.42 0.56 4.39
N ASP A 88 17.15 0.11 3.16
CA ASP A 88 16.79 0.94 2.01
C ASP A 88 15.31 0.83 1.61
N THR A 89 14.51 0.11 2.40
CA THR A 89 13.08 -0.05 2.14
C THR A 89 12.35 1.27 2.35
N LEU A 90 11.47 1.63 1.41
CA LEU A 90 10.52 2.73 1.57
C LEU A 90 9.24 2.22 2.24
N VAL A 91 8.81 2.87 3.32
CA VAL A 91 7.54 2.57 3.98
C VAL A 91 6.51 3.61 3.56
N VAL A 92 5.55 3.20 2.74
CA VAL A 92 4.62 4.11 2.06
C VAL A 92 3.25 4.08 2.71
N SER A 93 2.73 5.24 3.11
CA SER A 93 1.36 5.36 3.64
C SER A 93 0.45 6.05 2.62
N PRO A 94 -0.54 5.34 2.03
CA PRO A 94 -1.50 5.94 1.10
C PRO A 94 -2.68 6.65 1.80
N GLN A 95 -2.70 6.64 3.13
CA GLN A 95 -3.86 7.08 3.90
C GLN A 95 -3.95 8.61 3.97
N ASN A 96 -5.19 9.11 4.00
CA ASN A 96 -5.48 10.51 4.29
C ASN A 96 -5.54 10.71 5.81
N GLY A 97 -4.80 11.67 6.33
CA GLY A 97 -4.74 11.98 7.76
C GLY A 97 -3.30 12.03 8.28
N LEU A 98 -3.10 12.62 9.45
CA LEU A 98 -1.77 12.84 10.03
C LEU A 98 -1.49 11.97 11.27
N ARG A 99 -2.53 11.50 11.98
CA ARG A 99 -2.39 10.78 13.26
C ARG A 99 -1.60 9.48 13.17
N HIS A 100 -1.62 8.82 12.02
CA HIS A 100 -0.86 7.58 11.81
C HIS A 100 0.60 7.86 11.41
N MET A 101 0.96 9.11 11.08
CA MET A 101 2.31 9.43 10.62
C MET A 101 3.32 9.36 11.76
N ASP A 102 2.97 9.84 12.95
CA ASP A 102 3.87 9.83 14.11
C ASP A 102 4.30 8.40 14.44
N ILE A 103 3.38 7.45 14.39
CA ILE A 103 3.64 6.01 14.61
C ILE A 103 4.64 5.47 13.58
N LEU A 104 4.44 5.80 12.30
CA LEU A 104 5.31 5.31 11.22
C LEU A 104 6.68 5.96 11.28
N VAL A 105 6.75 7.26 11.56
CA VAL A 105 8.01 8.01 11.67
C VAL A 105 8.80 7.57 12.89
N GLU A 106 8.14 7.35 14.04
CA GLU A 106 8.78 6.83 15.24
C GLU A 106 9.43 5.46 14.99
N ARG A 107 8.74 4.58 14.25
CA ARG A 107 9.23 3.22 14.00
C ARG A 107 10.23 3.12 12.83
N PHE A 108 9.97 3.80 11.72
CA PHE A 108 10.74 3.63 10.48
C PHE A 108 11.61 4.83 10.11
N GLY A 109 11.45 5.95 10.81
CA GLY A 109 12.27 7.14 10.65
C GLY A 109 12.19 7.76 9.26
N ASP A 110 13.35 7.97 8.67
CA ASP A 110 13.56 8.63 7.39
C ASP A 110 13.10 7.80 6.17
N ARG A 111 12.73 6.53 6.38
CA ARG A 111 12.20 5.61 5.36
C ARG A 111 10.75 5.87 5.00
N VAL A 112 10.04 6.63 5.82
CA VAL A 112 8.61 6.88 5.62
C VAL A 112 8.40 7.81 4.42
N VAL A 113 7.48 7.40 3.55
CA VAL A 113 6.98 8.17 2.41
C VAL A 113 5.48 8.35 2.59
N LEU A 114 5.03 9.60 2.49
CA LEU A 114 3.64 9.97 2.52
C LEU A 114 3.11 9.95 1.09
N ALA A 115 2.03 9.22 0.86
CA ALA A 115 1.39 9.09 -0.45
C ALA A 115 -0.13 9.26 -0.38
N PRO A 116 -0.68 10.29 0.32
CA PRO A 116 -2.12 10.47 0.42
C PRO A 116 -2.77 10.49 -0.96
N THR A 117 -3.85 9.75 -1.09
CA THR A 117 -4.58 9.58 -2.34
C THR A 117 -6.04 10.00 -2.21
N THR A 118 -6.54 10.67 -3.25
CA THR A 118 -7.97 11.00 -3.40
C THR A 118 -8.74 9.93 -4.17
N MET A 119 -8.11 8.77 -4.43
CA MET A 119 -8.73 7.63 -5.08
C MET A 119 -9.98 7.15 -4.32
N GLY A 120 -11.09 7.05 -5.05
CA GLY A 120 -12.32 6.44 -4.55
C GLY A 120 -12.40 4.98 -4.94
N ALA A 121 -12.23 4.07 -3.98
CA ALA A 121 -12.35 2.63 -4.21
C ALA A 121 -13.24 1.94 -3.17
N THR A 122 -14.06 0.99 -3.61
CA THR A 122 -14.91 0.17 -2.75
C THR A 122 -14.74 -1.32 -3.03
N MET A 123 -15.09 -2.13 -2.03
CA MET A 123 -15.14 -3.57 -2.18
C MET A 123 -16.34 -3.95 -3.05
N ALA A 124 -16.13 -4.83 -4.03
CA ALA A 124 -17.19 -5.37 -4.88
C ALA A 124 -17.27 -6.90 -4.85
N GLY A 125 -16.32 -7.54 -4.20
CA GLY A 125 -16.29 -8.98 -3.95
C GLY A 125 -15.03 -9.40 -3.20
N PRO A 126 -14.87 -10.70 -2.93
CA PRO A 126 -13.73 -11.23 -2.18
C PRO A 126 -12.37 -11.03 -2.85
N SER A 127 -12.32 -10.94 -4.18
CA SER A 127 -11.14 -10.67 -5.02
C SER A 127 -11.32 -9.44 -5.93
N THR A 128 -12.49 -8.79 -5.85
CA THR A 128 -12.92 -7.73 -6.78
C THR A 128 -13.14 -6.40 -6.06
N VAL A 129 -12.68 -5.31 -6.67
CA VAL A 129 -12.87 -3.94 -6.18
C VAL A 129 -13.39 -3.06 -7.29
N ARG A 130 -14.21 -2.07 -6.92
CA ARG A 130 -14.67 -1.02 -7.83
C ARG A 130 -13.84 0.24 -7.60
N LEU A 131 -13.17 0.70 -8.64
CA LEU A 131 -12.52 2.01 -8.68
C LEU A 131 -13.54 3.04 -9.19
N ALA A 132 -14.10 3.83 -8.28
CA ALA A 132 -15.04 4.89 -8.63
C ALA A 132 -14.33 6.10 -9.26
N SER A 133 -13.13 6.43 -8.77
CA SER A 133 -12.29 7.50 -9.32
C SER A 133 -10.81 7.16 -9.11
N ALA A 134 -9.98 7.36 -10.14
CA ALA A 134 -8.53 7.19 -10.01
C ALA A 134 -7.91 8.23 -9.06
N GLY A 135 -8.51 9.43 -8.98
CA GLY A 135 -8.05 10.52 -8.12
C GLY A 135 -6.65 11.00 -8.48
N THR A 136 -5.95 11.51 -7.48
CA THR A 136 -4.55 11.95 -7.55
C THR A 136 -3.85 11.48 -6.29
N THR A 137 -2.59 11.03 -6.44
CA THR A 137 -1.74 10.63 -5.33
C THR A 137 -0.59 11.63 -5.21
N VAL A 138 -0.45 12.23 -4.03
CA VAL A 138 0.64 13.18 -3.77
C VAL A 138 1.72 12.46 -2.99
N VAL A 139 2.93 12.37 -3.54
CA VAL A 139 4.07 11.71 -2.89
C VAL A 139 4.97 12.76 -2.24
N GLY A 140 5.36 12.53 -0.99
CA GLY A 140 6.29 13.38 -0.25
C GLY A 140 6.95 12.68 0.93
N SER A 141 7.87 13.37 1.58
CA SER A 141 8.54 12.90 2.80
C SER A 141 8.00 13.63 4.02
N PRO A 142 7.96 12.99 5.20
CA PRO A 142 7.61 13.68 6.44
C PRO A 142 8.62 14.82 6.74
N PRO A 143 8.22 15.84 7.51
CA PRO A 143 9.14 16.88 7.98
C PRO A 143 10.36 16.27 8.67
N GLY A 144 11.58 16.65 8.26
CA GLY A 144 12.83 16.12 8.82
C GLY A 144 13.30 14.77 8.27
N GLY A 145 12.61 14.16 7.30
CA GLY A 145 13.07 12.93 6.63
C GLY A 145 14.34 13.11 5.79
N ARG A 146 14.82 12.03 5.15
CA ARG A 146 16.12 11.86 4.46
C ARG A 146 16.58 12.99 3.52
N ASN A 147 15.70 13.92 3.15
CA ASN A 147 15.96 15.05 2.24
C ASN A 147 15.70 16.45 2.85
N GLY A 148 15.47 16.59 4.16
CA GLY A 148 15.48 17.87 4.90
C GLY A 148 14.48 18.96 4.48
N ARG A 149 13.72 18.78 3.40
CA ARG A 149 12.66 19.67 2.93
C ARG A 149 11.51 18.82 2.34
N PRO A 150 10.25 19.09 2.70
CA PRO A 150 9.11 18.42 2.06
C PRO A 150 9.15 18.69 0.55
N ARG A 151 9.34 17.64 -0.27
CA ARG A 151 9.20 17.71 -1.73
C ARG A 151 7.95 16.94 -2.12
N TRP A 152 6.90 17.67 -2.44
CA TRP A 152 5.64 17.10 -2.90
C TRP A 152 5.67 16.96 -4.43
N ARG A 153 5.48 15.74 -4.94
CA ARG A 153 5.26 15.48 -6.37
C ARG A 153 3.84 14.93 -6.57
N ARG A 154 3.12 15.46 -7.55
CA ARG A 154 1.80 14.97 -7.97
C ARG A 154 2.00 13.88 -9.01
N HIS A 155 1.40 12.72 -8.77
CA HIS A 155 1.34 11.59 -9.70
C HIS A 155 -0.12 11.15 -9.88
#